data_AF-A0A3M1DH50-F1
#
_entry.id   AF-A0A3M1DH50-F1
#
_cell.length_a   1.000
_cell.length_b   1.000
_cell.length_c   1.000
_cell.angle_alpha   90.00
_cell.angle_beta   90.00
_cell.angle_gamma   90.00
#
_symmetry.space_group_name_H-M   'P 1'
#
loop_
_entity.id
_entity.type
_entity.pdbx_description
1 polymer ?
#
loop_
_entity_poly.entity_id
_entity_poly.type
_entity_poly.pdbx_seq_one_letter_code
_entity_poly.pdbx_strand_id
1 'polypeptide(L)' 'MSRRIYLYPLWLRIWHWSNALLFLVLIATGVSMHYASLDKPLVPFETAIAVHNVSGVALALLY' A
#
# COMPACT_ATOMS: atom_id res chain seq x y z
N MET A 1 12.30 31.54 -19.28
CA MET A 1 12.92 30.83 -18.13
C MET A 1 11.80 30.45 -17.15
N SER A 2 11.38 29.19 -17.08
CA SER A 2 10.32 28.77 -16.16
C SER A 2 10.86 28.71 -14.72
N ARG A 3 10.31 29.52 -13.81
CA ARG A 3 10.67 29.45 -12.38
C ARG A 3 10.07 28.16 -11.78
N ARG A 4 10.92 27.20 -11.40
CA ARG A 4 10.50 25.99 -10.68
C ARG A 4 10.22 26.37 -9.23
N ILE A 5 8.96 26.28 -8.81
CA ILE A 5 8.56 26.50 -7.41
C ILE A 5 8.63 25.15 -6.70
N TYR A 6 9.35 25.10 -5.58
CA TYR A 6 9.44 23.90 -4.75
C TYR A 6 8.20 23.83 -3.86
N LEU A 7 7.21 23.03 -4.28
CA LEU A 7 5.92 22.92 -3.60
C LEU A 7 6.00 22.06 -2.33
N TYR A 8 6.67 20.90 -2.42
CA TYR A 8 6.68 19.91 -1.35
C TYR A 8 8.09 19.48 -0.98
N PRO A 9 8.46 19.49 0.32
CA PRO A 9 9.73 18.99 0.80
C PRO A 9 9.90 17.50 0.53
N LEU A 10 11.15 17.06 0.43
CA LEU A 10 11.50 15.67 0.10
C LEU A 10 10.89 14.68 1.10
N TRP A 11 10.89 15.01 2.39
CA TRP A 11 10.32 14.17 3.44
C TRP A 11 8.82 13.91 3.25
N LEU A 12 8.05 14.94 2.85
CA LEU A 12 6.61 14.80 2.58
C LEU A 12 6.35 13.85 1.40
N ARG A 13 7.21 13.89 0.39
CA ARG A 13 7.10 12.99 -0.76
C ARG A 13 7.39 11.54 -0.36
N ILE A 14 8.45 11.31 0.43
CA ILE A 14 8.81 9.98 0.91
C ILE A 14 7.68 9.41 1.77
N TRP A 15 7.16 10.22 2.70
CA TRP A 15 6.01 9.87 3.53
C TRP A 15 4.78 9.49 2.68
N HIS A 16 4.42 10.34 1.70
CA HIS A 16 3.28 10.10 0.83
C HIS A 16 3.45 8.82 -0.01
N TRP A 17 4.62 8.61 -0.61
CA TRP A 17 4.89 7.41 -1.41
C TRP A 17 4.90 6.13 -0.56
N SER A 18 5.32 6.22 0.70
CA SER A 18 5.24 5.09 1.63
C SER A 18 3.80 4.71 1.93
N ASN A 19 2.93 5.70 2.22
CA ASN A 19 1.50 5.49 2.40
C ASN A 19 0.82 4.96 1.12
N ALA A 20 1.18 5.49 -0.05
CA ALA A 20 0.67 5.02 -1.33
C ALA A 20 1.04 3.56 -1.59
N LEU A 21 2.28 3.15 -1.29
CA LEU A 21 2.72 1.76 -1.40
C LEU A 21 1.91 0.84 -0.48
N LEU A 22 1.73 1.21 0.79
CA LEU A 22 0.93 0.42 1.74
C LEU A 22 -0.53 0.28 1.28
N PHE A 23 -1.12 1.36 0.75
CA PHE A 23 -2.47 1.32 0.17
C PHE A 23 -2.58 0.34 -0.99
N LEU A 24 -1.59 0.33 -1.90
CA LEU A 24 -1.58 -0.61 -3.03
C LEU A 24 -1.46 -2.06 -2.55
N VAL A 25 -0.63 -2.33 -1.54
CA VAL A 25 -0.51 -3.65 -0.92
C VAL A 25 -1.83 -4.09 -0.29
N LEU A 26 -2.53 -3.19 0.42
CA LEU A 26 -3.85 -3.46 1.00
C LEU A 26 -4.89 -3.79 -0.07
N ILE A 27 -4.90 -3.09 -1.20
CA ILE A 27 -5.79 -3.39 -2.33
C ILE A 27 -5.49 -4.79 -2.88
N ALA A 28 -4.22 -5.10 -3.20
CA ALA A 28 -3.85 -6.38 -3.81
C ALA A 28 -4.15 -7.58 -2.90
N THR A 29 -3.83 -7.47 -1.61
CA THR A 29 -4.12 -8.51 -0.61
C THR A 29 -5.61 -8.60 -0.31
N GLY A 30 -6.34 -7.48 -0.26
CA GLY A 30 -7.80 -7.45 -0.10
C GLY A 30 -8.53 -8.15 -1.25
N VAL A 31 -8.11 -7.91 -2.50
CA VAL A 31 -8.63 -8.62 -3.68
C VAL A 31 -8.33 -10.12 -3.57
N SER A 32 -7.13 -10.50 -3.15
CA SER A 32 -6.76 -11.92 -2.99
C SER A 32 -7.61 -12.64 -1.93
N MET A 33 -7.92 -11.98 -0.81
CA MET A 33 -8.78 -12.53 0.23
C MET A 33 -10.26 -12.57 -0.20
N HIS A 34 -10.74 -11.56 -0.93
CA HIS A 34 -12.12 -11.52 -1.40
C HIS A 34 -12.41 -12.63 -2.42
N TYR A 35 -11.44 -12.95 -3.28
CA TYR A 35 -11.54 -14.00 -4.29
C TYR A 35 -10.71 -15.24 -3.93
N ALA A 36 -10.69 -15.63 -2.65
CA ALA A 36 -9.84 -16.72 -2.15
C ALA A 36 -10.15 -18.11 -2.76
N SER A 37 -11.31 -18.29 -3.38
CA SER A 37 -11.73 -19.55 -4.02
C SER A 37 -11.23 -19.71 -5.47
N LEU A 38 -10.52 -18.71 -6.03
CA LEU A 38 -9.92 -18.84 -7.35
C LEU A 38 -8.73 -19.81 -7.32
N ASP A 39 -8.61 -20.64 -8.36
CA ASP A 39 -7.47 -21.57 -8.51
C ASP A 39 -6.10 -20.87 -8.58
N LYS A 40 -6.09 -19.57 -8.92
CA LYS A 40 -4.88 -18.74 -9.06
C LYS A 40 -5.08 -17.36 -8.43
N PRO A 41 -4.97 -17.23 -7.11
CA PRO A 41 -5.04 -15.93 -6.45
C PRO A 41 -3.77 -15.11 -6.74
N LEU A 42 -3.88 -13.78 -6.67
CA LEU A 42 -2.73 -12.87 -6.83
C LEU A 42 -1.67 -13.08 -5.74
N VAL A 43 -2.13 -13.31 -4.51
CA VAL A 43 -1.31 -13.65 -3.34
C VAL A 43 -1.95 -14.86 -2.65
N PRO A 44 -1.18 -15.87 -2.23
CA PRO A 44 -1.70 -17.00 -1.45
C PRO A 44 -2.46 -16.52 -0.22
N PHE A 45 -3.60 -17.15 0.10
CA PHE A 45 -4.54 -16.64 1.10
C PHE A 45 -3.92 -16.36 2.48
N GLU A 46 -3.13 -17.30 3.01
CA GLU A 46 -2.46 -17.13 4.31
C GLU A 46 -1.47 -15.96 4.30
N THR A 47 -0.69 -15.81 3.23
CA THR A 47 0.22 -14.69 3.04
C THR A 47 -0.54 -13.38 2.90
N ALA A 48 -1.67 -13.39 2.17
CA ALA A 48 -2.51 -12.21 1.98
C ALA A 48 -3.04 -11.68 3.33
N ILE A 49 -3.48 -12.55 4.23
CA ILE A 49 -3.92 -12.16 5.58
C ILE A 49 -2.79 -11.50 6.37
N ALA A 50 -1.64 -12.17 6.46
CA ALA A 50 -0.51 -11.67 7.25
C ALA A 50 -0.02 -10.31 6.73
N VAL A 51 0.15 -10.18 5.41
CA VAL A 51 0.60 -8.94 4.78
C VAL A 51 -0.45 -7.84 4.91
N HIS A 52 -1.74 -8.14 4.69
CA HIS A 52 -2.81 -7.14 4.80
C HIS A 52 -2.88 -6.54 6.20
N ASN A 53 -2.83 -7.38 7.24
CA ASN A 53 -2.91 -6.93 8.63
C ASN A 53 -1.70 -6.06 9.00
N VAL A 54 -0.48 -6.49 8.65
CA VAL A 54 0.72 -5.70 8.92
C VAL A 54 0.70 -4.39 8.15
N SER A 55 0.33 -4.40 6.88
CA SER A 55 0.21 -3.18 6.07
C SER A 55 -0.87 -2.23 6.59
N GLY A 56 -1.98 -2.75 7.11
CA GLY A 56 -3.07 -1.95 7.69
C GLY A 56 -2.63 -1.23 8.97
N VAL A 57 -1.96 -1.95 9.87
CA VAL A 57 -1.39 -1.35 11.09
C VAL A 57 -0.29 -0.34 10.73
N ALA A 58 0.61 -0.69 9.82
CA ALA A 58 1.67 0.21 9.37
C ALA A 58 1.10 1.50 8.76
N LEU A 59 0.06 1.39 7.93
CA LEU A 59 -0.60 2.54 7.32
C LEU A 59 -1.27 3.42 8.38
N ALA A 60 -1.96 2.83 9.36
CA ALA A 60 -2.61 3.57 10.43
C ALA A 60 -1.62 4.32 11.34
N LEU A 61 -0.40 3.79 11.52
CA LEU A 61 0.66 4.45 12.28
C LEU A 61 1.44 5.48 11.46
N LEU A 62 1.51 5.29 10.14
CA LEU A 62 2.24 6.16 9.23
C LEU A 62 1.38 7.29 8.67
N TYR A 63 0.05 7.23 8.82
CA TYR A 63 -0.88 8.31 8.44
C TYR A 63 -0.88 9.44 9.46
#